data_AF-A0AAW1NZD5-F1
#
_entry.id   AF-A0AAW1NZD5-F1
#
_cell.length_a   1.000
_cell.length_b   1.000
_cell.length_c   1.000
_cell.angle_alpha   90.00
_cell.angle_beta   90.00
_cell.angle_gamma   90.00
#
_symmetry.space_group_name_H-M   'P 1'
#
loop_
_entity.id
_entity.type
_entity.pdbx_description
1 polymer ?
#
loop_
_entity_poly.entity_id
_entity_poly.type
_entity_poly.pdbx_seq_one_letter_code
_entity_poly.pdbx_strand_id
1 'polypeptide(L)'
;MRRGCKRCNTEDHLPLENSPCCGLASTGPSWCSTAWKAYVTPSKKGLDNVISEVVQLDGVLKAYSSSGYTFTAIQGGDDRGSAIIVTGNPATGSPVRPRRAFEITIIGPHKKKHLWTGTVSQWGEQNKITVELKLKLLSKGFSDFTRADGLEYLGFSRSYEINEAAETEFTAEELADDAAVNGQTSTFGSLLQHFAEDLCLRRSALGCPETKPSEQTRREIISPVFVLAVLLMTGMRLVAEARVQGSLGNGPLDYAVIWEAFKVLISECKKERLEDGEGQALAQTAAAREEYVRKRVKGIKRKRSEIDKDLPVPSTTILSTGTTYIFYRYHPAAGEAQPRRLVKSKEYTLDLIGPTSPETIKPQLKVLVCAIVASLRFEKENIEAALASKKLKLMD
;
A
#
# COMPACT_ATOMS: atom_id res chain seq x y z
N MET A 1 -40.17 -32.26 -44.12
CA MET A 1 -41.26 -31.81 -43.21
C MET A 1 -40.62 -30.76 -42.28
N ARG A 2 -40.92 -29.45 -42.38
CA ARG A 2 -41.95 -28.71 -41.60
C ARG A 2 -42.04 -29.20 -40.14
N ARG A 3 -41.87 -28.41 -39.08
CA ARG A 3 -42.23 -26.99 -38.77
C ARG A 3 -41.16 -26.39 -37.81
N GLY A 4 -40.95 -25.08 -37.57
CA GLY A 4 -41.62 -23.86 -38.04
C GLY A 4 -42.49 -23.17 -36.96
N CYS A 5 -42.13 -21.93 -36.56
CA CYS A 5 -42.81 -20.93 -35.65
C CYS A 5 -42.08 -20.64 -34.33
N LYS A 6 -42.08 -19.41 -33.77
CA LYS A 6 -42.35 -18.04 -34.32
C LYS A 6 -41.82 -16.98 -33.31
N ARG A 7 -41.50 -15.77 -33.78
CA ARG A 7 -41.33 -14.57 -32.94
C ARG A 7 -42.69 -14.05 -32.46
N CYS A 8 -42.70 -13.36 -31.32
CA CYS A 8 -43.64 -12.27 -31.01
C CYS A 8 -42.86 -11.09 -30.40
N ASN A 9 -42.94 -9.94 -31.05
CA ASN A 9 -42.69 -8.63 -30.43
C ASN A 9 -44.05 -8.07 -29.99
N THR A 10 -44.06 -7.29 -28.90
CA THR A 10 -45.00 -6.17 -28.69
C THR A 10 -44.33 -5.15 -27.78
N GLU A 11 -44.22 -3.91 -28.27
CA GLU A 11 -44.05 -2.71 -27.43
C GLU A 11 -45.45 -2.32 -26.89
N ASP A 12 -45.51 -1.64 -25.72
CA ASP A 12 -46.24 -0.38 -25.57
C ASP A 12 -46.27 0.17 -24.12
N HIS A 13 -46.58 1.46 -24.04
CA HIS A 13 -46.35 2.45 -22.98
C HIS A 13 -47.11 2.32 -21.62
N LEU A 14 -46.44 2.83 -20.56
CA LEU A 14 -46.84 3.68 -19.38
C LEU A 14 -48.35 3.99 -19.10
N PRO A 15 -48.80 4.42 -17.87
CA PRO A 15 -48.05 5.12 -16.80
C PRO A 15 -48.39 4.83 -15.29
N LEU A 16 -47.64 5.51 -14.39
CA LEU A 16 -47.95 6.06 -13.03
C LEU A 16 -49.15 5.55 -12.19
N GLU A 17 -48.92 5.25 -10.88
CA GLU A 17 -49.26 6.17 -9.75
C GLU A 17 -48.84 5.65 -8.34
N ASN A 18 -48.98 6.51 -7.33
CA ASN A 18 -48.50 6.33 -5.95
C ASN A 18 -49.50 5.62 -5.01
N SER A 19 -49.01 4.90 -3.99
CA SER A 19 -49.31 5.21 -2.56
C SER A 19 -48.59 4.28 -1.56
N PRO A 20 -48.19 4.78 -0.37
CA PRO A 20 -47.62 3.98 0.71
C PRO A 20 -48.67 3.57 1.77
N CYS A 21 -48.42 2.47 2.49
CA CYS A 21 -48.90 2.31 3.88
C CYS A 21 -48.22 1.13 4.62
N CYS A 22 -48.07 1.32 5.94
CA CYS A 22 -47.80 0.40 7.06
C CYS A 22 -47.59 -1.11 6.77
N GLY A 23 -46.66 -1.84 7.40
CA GLY A 23 -45.95 -1.58 8.66
C GLY A 23 -46.29 -2.65 9.70
N LEU A 24 -45.31 -3.42 10.17
CA LEU A 24 -45.44 -4.37 11.28
C LEU A 24 -44.07 -4.66 11.92
N ALA A 25 -44.02 -4.65 13.25
CA ALA A 25 -42.80 -4.86 14.04
C ALA A 25 -42.86 -6.15 14.86
N SER A 26 -41.72 -6.84 14.98
CA SER A 26 -41.41 -7.83 16.04
C SER A 26 -39.88 -7.97 16.09
N THR A 27 -39.17 -7.44 17.11
CA THR A 27 -38.92 -7.95 18.47
C THR A 27 -37.94 -9.12 18.58
N GLY A 28 -36.64 -8.78 18.69
CA GLY A 28 -35.62 -9.52 19.45
C GLY A 28 -34.72 -10.52 18.70
N PRO A 29 -33.60 -10.98 19.29
CA PRO A 29 -33.03 -10.58 20.58
C PRO A 29 -31.73 -9.74 20.48
N SER A 30 -31.42 -9.00 21.54
CA SER A 30 -30.17 -8.25 21.70
C SER A 30 -28.98 -9.19 21.94
N TRP A 31 -27.85 -8.92 21.27
CA TRP A 31 -26.60 -9.63 21.54
C TRP A 31 -25.95 -9.10 22.81
N CYS A 32 -25.62 -10.01 23.73
CA CYS A 32 -25.03 -9.69 25.02
C CYS A 32 -23.69 -8.95 24.87
N SER A 33 -23.49 -7.90 25.65
CA SER A 33 -22.18 -7.30 25.88
C SER A 33 -21.28 -8.29 26.62
N THR A 34 -20.20 -8.72 25.99
CA THR A 34 -19.24 -9.64 26.59
C THR A 34 -18.50 -8.94 27.74
N ALA A 35 -18.69 -9.42 28.97
CA ALA A 35 -17.96 -8.90 30.12
C ALA A 35 -16.47 -9.24 30.04
N TRP A 36 -15.60 -8.23 30.13
CA TRP A 36 -14.15 -8.40 30.08
C TRP A 36 -13.58 -8.81 31.44
N LYS A 37 -12.81 -9.90 31.49
CA LYS A 37 -11.98 -10.26 32.65
C LYS A 37 -10.52 -9.89 32.35
N ALA A 38 -9.86 -9.23 33.31
CA ALA A 38 -8.43 -8.97 33.26
C ALA A 38 -7.62 -10.13 33.86
N TYR A 39 -6.49 -10.46 33.24
CA TYR A 39 -5.47 -11.38 33.76
C TYR A 39 -4.09 -10.73 33.66
N VAL A 40 -3.21 -11.01 34.62
CA VAL A 40 -1.86 -10.45 34.70
C VAL A 40 -0.84 -11.57 34.46
N THR A 41 0.03 -11.41 33.45
CA THR A 41 1.20 -12.29 33.23
C THR A 41 2.33 -11.50 32.53
N PRO A 42 3.62 -11.78 32.80
CA PRO A 42 4.68 -10.82 32.53
C PRO A 42 5.54 -11.08 31.27
N SER A 43 5.74 -10.02 30.46
CA SER A 43 6.88 -9.79 29.54
C SER A 43 6.99 -10.74 28.31
N LYS A 44 7.25 -10.32 27.06
CA LYS A 44 8.20 -9.32 26.53
C LYS A 44 7.82 -8.81 25.10
N LYS A 45 7.57 -7.49 24.99
CA LYS A 45 7.80 -6.52 23.88
C LYS A 45 7.51 -6.84 22.37
N GLY A 46 6.52 -6.08 21.84
CA GLY A 46 6.42 -5.57 20.44
C GLY A 46 7.51 -4.52 20.05
N LEU A 47 7.36 -3.43 19.26
CA LEU A 47 6.23 -2.60 18.77
C LEU A 47 6.49 -1.97 17.32
N ASP A 48 5.56 -1.20 16.66
CA ASP A 48 5.42 -0.91 15.17
C ASP A 48 5.19 0.59 14.71
N ASN A 49 4.19 1.07 13.93
CA ASN A 49 2.70 1.22 14.09
C ASN A 49 1.85 1.26 12.78
N VAL A 50 0.54 1.62 12.87
CA VAL A 50 -0.30 2.32 11.85
C VAL A 50 -1.15 3.47 12.48
N ILE A 51 -1.59 4.43 11.64
CA ILE A 51 -2.52 5.58 11.86
C ILE A 51 -3.83 5.32 12.63
N SER A 52 -4.44 6.40 13.16
CA SER A 52 -5.66 6.52 13.98
C SER A 52 -7.01 6.19 13.31
N GLU A 53 -8.05 6.09 14.14
CA GLU A 53 -9.49 6.03 13.86
C GLU A 53 -10.18 6.66 15.09
N VAL A 54 -11.26 7.44 14.93
CA VAL A 54 -11.92 8.12 16.07
C VAL A 54 -13.00 7.21 16.65
N VAL A 55 -12.86 6.86 17.92
CA VAL A 55 -13.87 6.12 18.70
C VAL A 55 -14.27 6.98 19.89
N GLN A 56 -15.54 7.35 19.96
CA GLN A 56 -16.12 7.97 21.15
C GLN A 56 -16.27 6.90 22.24
N LEU A 57 -15.52 7.03 23.33
CA LEU A 57 -15.56 6.10 24.46
C LEU A 57 -16.51 6.63 25.53
N ASP A 58 -17.77 6.19 25.49
CA ASP A 58 -18.69 6.34 26.61
C ASP A 58 -18.27 5.41 27.76
N GLY A 59 -17.28 5.83 28.55
CA GLY A 59 -16.81 5.07 29.70
C GLY A 59 -15.63 5.68 30.44
N VAL A 60 -15.78 5.89 31.75
CA VAL A 60 -14.68 6.30 32.64
C VAL A 60 -13.70 5.13 32.82
N LEU A 61 -12.51 5.26 32.23
CA LEU A 61 -11.39 4.34 32.47
C LEU A 61 -10.83 4.56 33.88
N LYS A 62 -11.15 3.63 34.80
CA LYS A 62 -10.58 3.54 36.14
C LYS A 62 -9.38 2.58 36.14
N ALA A 63 -8.20 3.08 36.47
CA ALA A 63 -7.02 2.26 36.72
C ALA A 63 -6.69 2.23 38.21
N TYR A 64 -6.42 1.03 38.73
CA TYR A 64 -6.08 0.79 40.13
C TYR A 64 -4.59 0.48 40.27
N SER A 65 -3.90 1.18 41.17
CA SER A 65 -2.53 0.87 41.55
C SER A 65 -2.46 0.10 42.86
N SER A 66 -1.52 -0.84 42.95
CA SER A 66 -1.14 -1.50 44.21
C SER A 66 -0.55 -0.56 45.26
N SER A 67 -0.31 0.72 44.92
CA SER A 67 0.13 1.77 45.83
C SER A 67 -1.02 2.56 46.50
N GLY A 68 -2.28 2.17 46.33
CA GLY A 68 -3.42 2.84 46.97
C GLY A 68 -3.84 4.15 46.32
N TYR A 69 -3.57 4.31 45.01
CA TYR A 69 -4.05 5.44 44.22
C TYR A 69 -5.11 4.94 43.23
N THR A 70 -6.20 5.70 43.13
CA THR A 70 -7.21 5.50 42.08
C THR A 70 -6.97 6.53 41.00
N PHE A 71 -6.79 6.07 39.76
CA PHE A 71 -6.55 6.94 38.62
C PHE A 71 -7.81 7.02 37.75
N THR A 72 -8.26 8.25 37.51
CA THR A 72 -9.34 8.56 36.57
C THR A 72 -8.72 9.19 35.34
N ALA A 73 -8.84 8.50 34.20
CA ALA A 73 -8.55 9.11 32.90
C ALA A 73 -9.77 9.92 32.46
N ILE A 74 -9.59 11.24 32.29
CA ILE A 74 -10.59 12.11 31.68
C ILE A 74 -10.07 12.49 30.31
N GLN A 75 -10.85 12.20 29.27
CA GLN A 75 -10.61 12.71 27.93
C GLN A 75 -11.03 14.18 27.90
N GLY A 76 -10.09 15.08 27.59
CA GLY A 76 -10.37 16.50 27.41
C GLY A 76 -9.67 17.02 26.16
N GLY A 77 -10.43 17.76 25.34
CA GLY A 77 -9.91 18.47 24.17
C GLY A 77 -10.52 18.04 22.84
N ASP A 78 -11.05 19.02 22.13
CA ASP A 78 -11.69 18.86 20.83
C ASP A 78 -10.64 18.86 19.69
N ASP A 79 -10.84 18.00 18.68
CA ASP A 79 -10.33 17.95 17.29
C ASP A 79 -8.85 18.23 16.94
N ARG A 80 -7.98 18.72 17.84
CA ARG A 80 -6.58 19.07 17.53
C ARG A 80 -5.54 18.59 18.55
N GLY A 81 -5.97 17.92 19.62
CA GLY A 81 -5.04 17.30 20.56
C GLY A 81 -5.75 16.55 21.69
N SER A 82 -5.83 15.22 21.60
CA SER A 82 -6.38 14.39 22.68
C SER A 82 -5.38 14.29 23.83
N ALA A 83 -5.62 15.04 24.91
CA ALA A 83 -4.87 14.88 26.16
C ALA A 83 -5.53 13.82 27.04
N ILE A 84 -4.77 12.80 27.46
CA ILE A 84 -5.17 11.89 28.52
C ILE A 84 -4.69 12.50 29.84
N ILE A 85 -5.58 13.16 30.58
CA ILE A 85 -5.26 13.68 31.90
C ILE A 85 -5.42 12.55 32.92
N VAL A 86 -4.29 12.08 33.46
CA VAL A 86 -4.26 11.08 34.53
C VAL A 86 -4.23 11.81 35.87
N THR A 87 -5.38 11.88 36.55
CA THR A 87 -5.45 12.39 37.93
C THR A 87 -5.41 11.23 38.92
N GLY A 88 -4.51 11.31 39.91
CA GLY A 88 -4.40 10.33 40.99
C GLY A 88 -4.74 10.97 42.33
N ASN A 89 -5.79 10.51 42.99
CA ASN A 89 -6.06 10.87 44.39
C ASN A 89 -5.40 9.84 45.31
N PRO A 90 -4.73 10.26 46.41
CA PRO A 90 -4.29 9.34 47.45
C PRO A 90 -5.53 8.75 48.14
N ALA A 91 -5.51 7.44 48.43
CA ALA A 91 -6.53 6.85 49.29
C ALA A 91 -6.54 7.55 50.65
N THR A 92 -7.73 7.97 51.08
CA THR A 92 -7.97 8.58 52.39
C THR A 92 -7.56 7.63 53.50
N GLY A 93 -6.59 8.04 54.33
CA GLY A 93 -6.29 7.36 55.60
C GLY A 93 -5.01 6.52 55.66
N SER A 94 -3.99 6.77 54.84
CA SER A 94 -2.65 6.15 55.06
C SER A 94 -1.48 7.07 54.70
N PRO A 95 -0.43 7.15 55.54
CA PRO A 95 0.78 7.93 55.29
C PRO A 95 1.69 7.20 54.29
N VAL A 96 1.28 7.16 53.02
CA VAL A 96 2.07 6.53 51.95
C VAL A 96 3.28 7.42 51.64
N ARG A 97 4.49 6.95 51.98
CA ARG A 97 5.74 7.60 51.53
C ARG A 97 5.74 7.69 50.00
N PRO A 98 6.03 8.85 49.39
CA PRO A 98 5.95 9.02 47.93
C PRO A 98 6.97 8.11 47.23
N ARG A 99 6.49 7.04 46.60
CA ARG A 99 7.31 6.26 45.66
C ARG A 99 7.55 7.12 44.42
N ARG A 100 8.83 7.38 44.11
CA ARG A 100 9.26 8.28 43.02
C ARG A 100 9.07 7.73 41.59
N ALA A 101 8.40 6.57 41.45
CA ALA A 101 8.19 5.91 40.16
C ALA A 101 6.75 5.38 40.07
N PHE A 102 6.08 5.73 38.98
CA PHE A 102 4.78 5.20 38.57
C PHE A 102 4.93 4.57 37.19
N GLU A 103 4.31 3.41 36.97
CA GLU A 103 4.30 2.74 35.68
C GLU A 103 2.89 2.87 35.07
N ILE A 104 2.76 3.65 34.00
CA ILE A 104 1.49 3.87 33.30
C ILE A 104 1.44 2.92 32.10
N THR A 105 0.56 1.91 32.17
CA THR A 105 0.32 0.99 31.05
C THR A 105 -0.91 1.44 30.27
N ILE A 106 -0.72 1.85 29.02
CA ILE A 106 -1.79 2.27 28.11
C ILE A 106 -2.07 1.15 27.11
N ILE A 107 -3.25 0.55 27.19
CA ILE A 107 -3.70 -0.50 26.26
C ILE A 107 -4.38 0.17 25.08
N GLY A 108 -3.65 0.37 23.99
CA GLY A 108 -4.21 0.78 22.71
C GLY A 108 -4.93 -0.37 21.99
N PRO A 109 -5.72 -0.08 20.94
CA PRO A 109 -6.43 -1.12 20.18
C PRO A 109 -5.46 -2.15 19.60
N HIS A 110 -5.84 -3.44 19.69
CA HIS A 110 -5.00 -4.64 19.56
C HIS A 110 -4.19 -4.85 18.25
N LYS A 111 -4.18 -3.89 17.32
CA LYS A 111 -3.54 -4.01 15.99
C LYS A 111 -2.58 -2.87 15.64
N LYS A 112 -2.37 -1.89 16.53
CA LYS A 112 -1.45 -0.76 16.33
C LYS A 112 -0.52 -0.65 17.55
N LYS A 113 0.76 -0.95 17.33
CA LYS A 113 1.75 -1.14 18.39
C LYS A 113 2.35 0.22 18.84
N HIS A 114 1.59 1.07 19.53
CA HIS A 114 1.90 2.49 19.79
C HIS A 114 3.24 2.76 20.52
N LEU A 115 3.98 3.80 20.09
CA LEU A 115 5.10 4.34 20.87
C LEU A 115 4.60 5.56 21.66
N TRP A 116 4.66 5.44 22.98
CA TRP A 116 4.30 6.50 23.92
C TRP A 116 5.58 7.08 24.53
N THR A 117 5.74 8.40 24.45
CA THR A 117 6.74 9.13 25.23
C THR A 117 6.02 10.08 26.17
N GLY A 118 6.26 9.91 27.47
CA GLY A 118 5.72 10.77 28.52
C GLY A 118 6.79 11.66 29.12
N THR A 119 6.52 12.96 29.21
CA THR A 119 7.37 13.90 29.97
C THR A 119 6.59 14.37 31.20
N VAL A 120 7.18 14.25 32.39
CA VAL A 120 6.62 14.82 33.63
C VAL A 120 7.05 16.28 33.71
N SER A 121 6.12 17.20 33.46
CA SER A 121 6.46 18.62 33.27
C SER A 121 6.47 19.45 34.56
N GLN A 122 5.72 19.07 35.60
CA GLN A 122 5.72 19.77 36.90
C GLN A 122 5.18 18.89 38.04
N TRP A 123 5.71 19.12 39.25
CA TRP A 123 5.05 18.78 40.52
C TRP A 123 4.42 20.06 41.06
N GLY A 124 3.09 20.17 41.00
CA GLY A 124 2.37 21.30 41.61
C GLY A 124 2.09 21.06 43.10
N GLU A 125 1.85 22.15 43.84
CA GLU A 125 1.61 22.14 45.30
C GLU A 125 0.41 21.30 45.77
N GLN A 126 -0.43 20.80 44.84
CA GLN A 126 -1.62 19.99 45.11
C GLN A 126 -1.46 18.49 44.77
N ASN A 127 -0.24 17.95 44.74
CA ASN A 127 0.04 16.53 44.41
C ASN A 127 -0.48 16.07 43.01
N LYS A 128 -0.77 17.00 42.10
CA LYS A 128 -1.15 16.69 40.72
C LYS A 128 0.10 16.52 39.86
N ILE A 129 0.22 15.36 39.23
CA ILE A 129 1.27 15.06 38.24
C ILE A 129 0.62 15.15 36.86
N THR A 130 1.06 16.10 36.04
CA THR A 130 0.67 16.15 34.63
C THR A 130 1.70 15.38 33.80
N VAL A 131 1.24 14.39 33.04
CA VAL A 131 2.06 13.62 32.10
C VAL A 131 1.59 13.94 30.69
N GLU A 132 2.41 14.65 29.91
CA GLU A 132 2.12 14.88 28.49
C GLU A 132 2.49 13.62 27.70
N LEU A 133 1.49 12.93 27.13
CA LEU A 133 1.66 11.70 26.35
C LEU A 133 1.58 11.99 24.85
N LYS A 134 2.72 11.94 24.14
CA LYS A 134 2.73 12.12 22.68
C LYS A 134 2.48 10.79 21.98
N LEU A 135 1.30 10.67 21.35
CA LEU A 135 0.96 9.57 20.45
C LEU A 135 1.63 9.81 19.09
N LYS A 136 2.68 9.06 18.77
CA LYS A 136 3.25 9.07 17.41
C LYS A 136 2.66 7.93 16.58
N LEU A 137 1.83 8.26 15.60
CA LEU A 137 1.39 7.33 14.56
C LEU A 137 2.60 7.04 13.66
N LEU A 138 3.23 5.86 13.81
CA LEU A 138 4.54 5.60 13.17
C LEU A 138 4.50 5.21 11.69
N SER A 139 3.33 5.05 11.06
CA SER A 139 3.27 4.94 9.59
C SER A 139 2.27 5.92 8.98
N LYS A 140 2.78 6.69 8.02
CA LYS A 140 2.10 7.71 7.22
C LYS A 140 1.39 7.04 6.03
N GLY A 141 0.29 7.61 5.53
CA GLY A 141 -0.33 7.13 4.29
C GLY A 141 0.61 7.34 3.11
N PHE A 142 0.69 6.41 2.15
CA PHE A 142 1.62 6.56 1.02
C PHE A 142 1.34 7.83 0.19
N SER A 143 0.08 8.26 0.10
CA SER A 143 -0.40 9.52 -0.49
C SER A 143 0.32 10.77 0.00
N ASP A 144 0.80 10.74 1.24
CA ASP A 144 1.28 11.94 1.92
C ASP A 144 2.81 12.12 1.71
N PHE A 145 3.49 11.12 1.13
CA PHE A 145 4.97 11.11 0.99
C PHE A 145 5.43 12.08 -0.09
N THR A 146 6.23 13.07 0.32
CA THR A 146 6.93 13.94 -0.65
C THR A 146 8.06 13.16 -1.34
N ARG A 147 8.52 13.64 -2.51
CA ARG A 147 9.73 13.14 -3.19
C ARG A 147 10.91 12.96 -2.22
N ALA A 148 11.15 13.97 -1.39
CA ALA A 148 12.21 13.97 -0.40
C ALA A 148 12.04 12.88 0.67
N ASP A 149 10.80 12.62 1.12
CA ASP A 149 10.50 11.55 2.07
C ASP A 149 10.70 10.17 1.43
N GLY A 150 10.31 9.98 0.18
CA GLY A 150 10.49 8.73 -0.58
C GLY A 150 11.97 8.40 -0.83
N LEU A 151 12.76 9.38 -1.25
CA LEU A 151 14.22 9.25 -1.39
C LEU A 151 14.89 8.92 -0.05
N GLU A 152 14.52 9.63 1.01
CA GLU A 152 15.02 9.35 2.35
C GLU A 152 14.63 7.95 2.79
N TYR A 153 13.43 7.44 2.45
CA TYR A 153 12.97 6.09 2.77
C TYR A 153 13.76 4.99 2.02
N LEU A 154 14.17 5.24 0.77
CA LEU A 154 15.11 4.37 0.04
C LEU A 154 16.58 4.50 0.52
N GLY A 155 16.87 5.45 1.41
CA GLY A 155 18.20 5.63 2.00
C GLY A 155 19.14 6.48 1.14
N PHE A 156 18.60 7.41 0.35
CA PHE A 156 19.32 8.49 -0.32
C PHE A 156 19.23 9.79 0.50
N SER A 157 19.97 10.82 0.08
CA SER A 157 19.76 12.18 0.57
C SER A 157 18.43 12.75 0.06
N ARG A 158 17.82 13.67 0.82
CA ARG A 158 16.56 14.33 0.44
C ARG A 158 16.67 15.16 -0.85
N SER A 159 17.89 15.54 -1.23
CA SER A 159 18.25 16.27 -2.45
C SER A 159 18.83 15.39 -3.55
N TYR A 160 18.70 14.06 -3.48
CA TYR A 160 19.26 13.16 -4.49
C TYR A 160 18.61 13.38 -5.87
N GLU A 161 19.44 13.50 -6.89
CA GLU A 161 19.03 13.60 -8.29
C GLU A 161 18.94 12.19 -8.88
N ILE A 162 17.78 11.87 -9.45
CA ILE A 162 17.53 10.56 -10.06
C ILE A 162 18.05 10.63 -11.48
N ASN A 163 19.16 9.94 -11.73
CA ASN A 163 19.78 9.87 -13.04
C ASN A 163 18.84 9.22 -14.05
N GLU A 164 18.92 9.67 -15.30
CA GLU A 164 18.36 8.91 -16.41
C GLU A 164 19.13 7.60 -16.56
N ALA A 165 18.40 6.55 -16.91
CA ALA A 165 18.96 5.24 -17.14
C ALA A 165 19.75 5.21 -18.46
N ALA A 166 20.82 4.42 -18.49
CA ALA A 166 21.46 4.07 -19.75
C ALA A 166 20.46 3.35 -20.68
N GLU A 167 20.63 3.48 -22.00
CA GLU A 167 19.71 2.92 -23.01
C GLU A 167 19.49 1.41 -22.86
N THR A 168 20.47 0.70 -22.30
CA THR A 168 20.48 -0.75 -22.05
C THR A 168 19.71 -1.19 -20.80
N GLU A 169 19.38 -0.29 -19.86
CA GLU A 169 18.78 -0.63 -18.56
C GLU A 169 17.30 -1.01 -18.69
N PHE A 170 16.57 -0.34 -19.59
CA PHE A 170 15.14 -0.55 -19.84
C PHE A 170 14.86 -0.86 -21.32
N THR A 171 15.80 -1.51 -22.01
CA THR A 171 15.59 -1.95 -23.40
C THR A 171 14.37 -2.88 -23.47
N ALA A 172 13.42 -2.55 -24.33
CA ALA A 172 12.25 -3.38 -24.58
C ALA A 172 12.67 -4.68 -25.27
N GLU A 173 12.08 -5.80 -24.88
CA GLU A 173 12.36 -7.09 -25.53
C GLU A 173 11.74 -7.18 -26.93
N GLU A 174 12.48 -7.72 -27.89
CA GLU A 174 11.93 -8.02 -29.22
C GLU A 174 11.10 -9.31 -29.19
N LEU A 175 9.80 -9.15 -28.90
CA LEU A 175 8.83 -10.24 -29.00
C LEU A 175 8.21 -10.31 -30.41
N ALA A 176 8.33 -11.47 -31.04
CA ALA A 176 7.72 -11.77 -32.33
C ALA A 176 6.19 -11.94 -32.19
N ASP A 177 5.42 -11.59 -33.23
CA ASP A 177 3.95 -11.61 -33.19
C ASP A 177 3.36 -13.03 -33.16
N ASP A 178 4.14 -14.04 -33.52
CA ASP A 178 3.83 -15.47 -33.43
C ASP A 178 4.30 -16.11 -32.11
N ALA A 179 4.96 -15.35 -31.22
CA ALA A 179 5.42 -15.85 -29.93
C ALA A 179 4.27 -16.46 -29.12
N ALA A 180 4.47 -17.69 -28.62
CA ALA A 180 3.47 -18.42 -27.87
C ALA A 180 3.22 -17.78 -26.48
N VAL A 181 1.94 -17.63 -26.11
CA VAL A 181 1.54 -17.13 -24.80
C VAL A 181 1.36 -18.31 -23.85
N ASN A 182 1.90 -18.21 -22.63
CA ASN A 182 2.06 -19.35 -21.72
C ASN A 182 0.71 -20.06 -21.43
N GLY A 183 0.61 -21.32 -21.87
CA GLY A 183 -0.58 -22.15 -21.65
C GLY A 183 -1.80 -21.78 -22.49
N GLN A 184 -1.66 -20.93 -23.52
CA GLN A 184 -2.76 -20.50 -24.38
C GLN A 184 -2.53 -20.87 -25.85
N THR A 185 -3.61 -20.97 -26.62
CA THR A 185 -3.59 -21.15 -28.08
C THR A 185 -3.35 -19.83 -28.85
N SER A 186 -3.41 -18.70 -28.16
CA SER A 186 -3.22 -17.35 -28.72
C SER A 186 -1.74 -17.01 -28.83
N THR A 187 -1.35 -16.31 -29.90
CA THR A 187 -0.02 -15.72 -30.05
C THR A 187 0.03 -14.31 -29.44
N PHE A 188 1.24 -13.80 -29.16
CA PHE A 188 1.43 -12.44 -28.69
C PHE A 188 0.77 -11.40 -29.60
N GLY A 189 0.97 -11.47 -30.92
CA GLY A 189 0.38 -10.53 -31.88
C GLY A 189 -1.15 -10.57 -31.94
N SER A 190 -1.76 -11.74 -31.67
CA SER A 190 -3.22 -11.89 -31.58
C SER A 190 -3.79 -11.26 -30.31
N LEU A 191 -3.14 -11.44 -29.15
CA LEU A 191 -3.54 -10.77 -27.92
C LEU A 191 -3.27 -9.26 -28.02
N LEU A 192 -2.12 -8.84 -28.55
CA LEU A 192 -1.77 -7.44 -28.74
C LEU A 192 -2.83 -6.69 -29.56
N GLN A 193 -3.39 -7.34 -30.60
CA GLN A 193 -4.54 -6.80 -31.35
C GLN A 193 -5.77 -6.63 -30.44
N HIS A 194 -6.17 -7.70 -29.75
CA HIS A 194 -7.35 -7.71 -28.88
C HIS A 194 -7.26 -6.67 -27.75
N PHE A 195 -6.09 -6.50 -27.15
CA PHE A 195 -5.85 -5.50 -26.10
C PHE A 195 -5.81 -4.06 -26.63
N ALA A 196 -5.35 -3.83 -27.88
CA ALA A 196 -5.45 -2.52 -28.52
C ALA A 196 -6.92 -2.15 -28.83
N GLU A 197 -7.74 -3.11 -29.25
CA GLU A 197 -9.19 -2.97 -29.42
C GLU A 197 -9.90 -2.67 -28.08
N ASP A 198 -9.61 -3.44 -27.02
CA ASP A 198 -10.15 -3.21 -25.68
C ASP A 198 -9.78 -1.83 -25.14
N LEU A 199 -8.54 -1.36 -25.32
CA LEU A 199 -8.12 -0.02 -24.92
C LEU A 199 -8.90 1.08 -25.67
N CYS A 200 -9.11 0.94 -26.99
CA CYS A 200 -9.96 1.83 -27.79
C CYS A 200 -11.41 1.88 -27.25
N LEU A 201 -11.98 0.72 -26.95
CA LEU A 201 -13.36 0.60 -26.46
C LEU A 201 -13.51 1.17 -25.04
N ARG A 202 -12.64 0.78 -24.11
CA ARG A 202 -12.57 1.31 -22.74
C ARG A 202 -12.48 2.82 -22.74
N ARG A 203 -11.55 3.38 -23.51
CA ARG A 203 -11.35 4.82 -23.61
C ARG A 203 -12.56 5.52 -24.26
N SER A 204 -13.26 4.88 -25.20
CA SER A 204 -14.50 5.43 -25.77
C SER A 204 -15.64 5.44 -24.75
N ALA A 205 -15.76 4.41 -23.92
CA ALA A 205 -16.79 4.28 -22.90
C ALA A 205 -16.53 5.13 -21.64
N LEU A 206 -15.27 5.26 -21.23
CA LEU A 206 -14.84 6.03 -20.05
C LEU A 206 -14.61 7.52 -20.34
N GLY A 207 -14.61 7.91 -21.62
CA GLY A 207 -14.33 9.26 -22.09
C GLY A 207 -12.83 9.56 -22.26
N CYS A 208 -12.52 10.73 -22.82
CA CYS A 208 -11.13 11.13 -23.03
C CYS A 208 -10.39 11.23 -21.68
N PRO A 209 -9.24 10.55 -21.48
CA PRO A 209 -8.55 10.52 -20.19
C PRO A 209 -8.10 11.88 -19.66
N GLU A 210 -8.10 12.93 -20.48
CA GLU A 210 -7.68 14.28 -20.09
C GLU A 210 -8.83 15.15 -19.53
N THR A 211 -10.09 14.87 -19.88
CA THR A 211 -11.18 15.84 -19.66
C THR A 211 -11.78 15.79 -18.25
N LYS A 212 -11.99 14.59 -17.68
CA LYS A 212 -12.45 14.38 -16.29
C LYS A 212 -11.94 13.04 -15.68
N PRO A 213 -10.65 12.71 -15.73
CA PRO A 213 -10.15 11.45 -15.16
C PRO A 213 -10.36 11.38 -13.65
N SER A 214 -10.67 10.18 -13.15
CA SER A 214 -10.34 9.77 -11.78
C SER A 214 -9.12 8.83 -11.81
N GLU A 215 -8.43 8.63 -10.69
CA GLU A 215 -7.37 7.60 -10.63
C GLU A 215 -7.94 6.20 -10.92
N GLN A 216 -9.18 5.93 -10.50
CA GLN A 216 -9.91 4.70 -10.83
C GLN A 216 -10.09 4.54 -12.35
N THR A 217 -10.46 5.62 -13.06
CA THR A 217 -10.59 5.62 -14.52
C THR A 217 -9.25 5.36 -15.21
N ARG A 218 -8.15 5.95 -14.72
CA ARG A 218 -6.81 5.68 -15.25
C ARG A 218 -6.37 4.23 -15.00
N ARG A 219 -6.70 3.66 -13.84
CA ARG A 219 -6.43 2.23 -13.52
C ARG A 219 -7.11 1.26 -14.49
N GLU A 220 -8.32 1.55 -14.98
CA GLU A 220 -9.01 0.75 -16.01
C GLU A 220 -8.32 0.78 -17.39
N ILE A 221 -7.48 1.79 -17.66
CA ILE A 221 -6.65 1.90 -18.87
C ILE A 221 -5.27 1.26 -18.67
N ILE A 222 -4.76 1.28 -17.44
CA ILE A 222 -3.48 0.65 -17.05
C ILE A 222 -3.60 -0.89 -16.96
N SER A 223 -4.74 -1.39 -16.47
CA SER A 223 -4.91 -2.83 -16.19
C SER A 223 -4.69 -3.74 -17.41
N PRO A 224 -5.16 -3.44 -18.64
CA PRO A 224 -4.98 -4.33 -19.77
C PRO A 224 -3.50 -4.46 -20.18
N VAL A 225 -2.73 -3.38 -20.07
CA VAL A 225 -1.29 -3.37 -20.33
C VAL A 225 -0.54 -4.34 -19.40
N PHE A 226 -0.83 -4.30 -18.10
CA PHE A 226 -0.23 -5.23 -17.14
C PHE A 226 -0.71 -6.66 -17.31
N VAL A 227 -2.00 -6.89 -17.61
CA VAL A 227 -2.52 -8.24 -17.86
C VAL A 227 -1.80 -8.87 -19.05
N LEU A 228 -1.64 -8.15 -20.17
CA LEU A 228 -0.94 -8.65 -21.34
C LEU A 228 0.54 -8.96 -21.04
N ALA A 229 1.24 -8.07 -20.32
CA ALA A 229 2.63 -8.32 -19.92
C ALA A 229 2.78 -9.53 -18.97
N VAL A 230 1.83 -9.76 -18.05
CA VAL A 230 1.86 -10.91 -17.13
C VAL A 230 1.48 -12.22 -17.83
N LEU A 231 0.59 -12.22 -18.83
CA LEU A 231 0.27 -13.42 -19.62
C LEU A 231 1.49 -13.98 -20.39
N LEU A 232 2.45 -13.12 -20.73
CA LEU A 232 3.72 -13.49 -21.35
C LEU A 232 4.75 -14.05 -20.35
N MET A 233 4.48 -14.01 -19.03
CA MET A 233 5.43 -14.37 -17.98
C MET A 233 4.96 -15.56 -17.13
N THR A 234 5.58 -16.72 -17.34
CA THR A 234 5.27 -17.96 -16.62
C THR A 234 5.48 -17.85 -15.11
N GLY A 235 4.44 -18.22 -14.35
CA GLY A 235 4.48 -18.27 -12.88
C GLY A 235 4.25 -16.92 -12.19
N MET A 236 3.95 -15.85 -12.93
CA MET A 236 3.63 -14.53 -12.38
C MET A 236 2.11 -14.32 -12.27
N ARG A 237 1.70 -13.43 -11.37
CA ARG A 237 0.30 -12.98 -11.24
C ARG A 237 0.21 -11.49 -10.97
N LEU A 238 -0.75 -10.83 -11.62
CA LEU A 238 -1.11 -9.44 -11.32
C LEU A 238 -2.05 -9.41 -10.12
N VAL A 239 -1.84 -8.46 -9.20
CA VAL A 239 -2.69 -8.22 -8.04
C VAL A 239 -2.95 -6.73 -7.90
N ALA A 240 -4.22 -6.32 -8.03
CA ALA A 240 -4.66 -4.97 -7.70
C ALA A 240 -4.75 -4.78 -6.18
N GLU A 241 -4.57 -3.55 -5.70
CA GLU A 241 -4.71 -3.17 -4.27
C GLU A 241 -3.84 -3.98 -3.29
N ALA A 242 -2.73 -4.52 -3.77
CA ALA A 242 -1.83 -5.36 -3.00
C ALA A 242 -1.23 -4.57 -1.82
N ARG A 243 -1.64 -4.89 -0.58
CA ARG A 243 -1.14 -4.17 0.60
C ARG A 243 0.35 -4.36 0.85
N VAL A 244 1.01 -3.27 1.24
CA VAL A 244 2.40 -3.20 1.68
C VAL A 244 2.50 -2.53 3.04
N GLN A 245 3.33 -3.07 3.93
CA GLN A 245 3.59 -2.57 5.28
C GLN A 245 5.08 -2.44 5.60
N GLY A 246 5.60 -1.21 5.50
CA GLY A 246 6.97 -0.88 5.92
C GLY A 246 7.06 -0.32 7.35
N SER A 247 8.17 0.37 7.65
CA SER A 247 8.39 1.07 8.94
C SER A 247 7.77 2.46 9.01
N LEU A 248 7.80 3.22 7.91
CA LEU A 248 7.37 4.62 7.86
C LEU A 248 6.05 4.82 7.10
N GLY A 249 5.66 3.85 6.28
CA GLY A 249 4.50 3.96 5.39
C GLY A 249 3.81 2.62 5.16
N ASN A 250 2.49 2.67 4.98
CA ASN A 250 1.65 1.51 4.73
C ASN A 250 0.45 1.89 3.84
N GLY A 251 -0.06 0.94 3.06
CA GLY A 251 -1.21 1.18 2.19
C GLY A 251 -1.35 0.09 1.12
N PRO A 252 -2.38 0.20 0.27
CA PRO A 252 -2.43 -0.54 -0.99
C PRO A 252 -1.36 -0.03 -1.96
N LEU A 253 -0.94 -0.91 -2.87
CA LEU A 253 -0.35 -0.56 -4.17
C LEU A 253 -1.45 -0.63 -5.21
N ASP A 254 -1.38 0.16 -6.27
CA ASP A 254 -2.43 0.12 -7.30
C ASP A 254 -2.38 -1.20 -8.07
N TYR A 255 -1.18 -1.59 -8.49
CA TYR A 255 -0.88 -2.93 -8.98
C TYR A 255 0.43 -3.46 -8.41
N ALA A 256 0.51 -4.78 -8.25
CA ALA A 256 1.76 -5.50 -8.04
C ALA A 256 1.78 -6.76 -8.92
N VAL A 257 2.90 -7.00 -9.62
CA VAL A 257 3.19 -8.30 -10.21
C VAL A 257 3.93 -9.12 -9.16
N ILE A 258 3.37 -10.29 -8.85
CA ILE A 258 3.91 -11.21 -7.86
C ILE A 258 4.45 -12.44 -8.57
N TRP A 259 5.71 -12.76 -8.32
CA TRP A 259 6.33 -14.04 -8.67
C TRP A 259 6.69 -14.76 -7.36
N GLU A 260 6.17 -15.97 -7.16
CA GLU A 260 6.21 -16.69 -5.87
C GLU A 260 5.74 -15.82 -4.68
N ALA A 261 6.69 -15.37 -3.85
CA ALA A 261 6.48 -14.49 -2.69
C ALA A 261 7.00 -13.05 -2.89
N PHE A 262 7.59 -12.76 -4.06
CA PHE A 262 8.22 -11.49 -4.40
C PHE A 262 7.25 -10.56 -5.13
N LYS A 263 7.19 -9.30 -4.72
CA LYS A 263 6.58 -8.23 -5.54
C LYS A 263 7.66 -7.73 -6.50
N VAL A 264 7.78 -8.38 -7.66
CA VAL A 264 8.86 -8.13 -8.64
C VAL A 264 8.69 -6.80 -9.36
N LEU A 265 7.45 -6.35 -9.52
CA LEU A 265 7.10 -5.04 -10.04
C LEU A 265 5.92 -4.49 -9.24
N ILE A 266 5.97 -3.21 -8.92
CA ILE A 266 4.84 -2.48 -8.32
C ILE A 266 4.49 -1.28 -9.19
N SER A 267 3.23 -0.84 -9.14
CA SER A 267 2.76 0.32 -9.90
C SER A 267 2.00 1.29 -9.02
N GLU A 268 2.19 2.58 -9.31
CA GLU A 268 1.44 3.70 -8.78
C GLU A 268 0.77 4.45 -9.94
N CYS A 269 -0.52 4.77 -9.80
CA CYS A 269 -1.28 5.55 -10.76
C CYS A 269 -1.43 6.99 -10.30
N LYS A 270 -1.38 7.95 -11.22
CA LYS A 270 -1.74 9.35 -10.97
C LYS A 270 -2.72 9.86 -12.02
N LYS A 271 -3.56 10.82 -11.62
CA LYS A 271 -4.63 11.38 -12.46
C LYS A 271 -4.10 12.23 -13.62
N GLU A 272 -3.09 13.06 -13.33
CA GLU A 272 -2.62 14.14 -14.21
C GLU A 272 -1.08 14.17 -14.32
N ARG A 273 -0.37 14.42 -13.21
CA ARG A 273 1.08 14.59 -13.18
C ARG A 273 1.76 13.39 -12.56
N LEU A 274 2.89 12.96 -13.12
CA LEU A 274 3.66 11.84 -12.59
C LEU A 274 4.46 12.29 -11.36
N GLU A 275 5.00 13.51 -11.37
CA GLU A 275 5.81 14.08 -10.30
C GLU A 275 5.11 14.02 -8.93
N ASP A 276 3.79 14.23 -8.90
CA ASP A 276 2.96 14.18 -7.69
C ASP A 276 2.92 12.78 -7.04
N GLY A 277 3.23 11.72 -7.81
CA GLY A 277 3.31 10.34 -7.34
C GLY A 277 4.73 9.82 -7.08
N GLU A 278 5.79 10.56 -7.42
CA GLU A 278 7.16 10.05 -7.31
C GLU A 278 7.53 9.70 -5.85
N GLY A 279 7.19 10.59 -4.90
CA GLY A 279 7.42 10.33 -3.47
C GLY A 279 6.69 9.10 -2.94
N GLN A 280 5.44 8.92 -3.36
CA GLN A 280 4.60 7.76 -3.05
C GLN A 280 5.20 6.46 -3.62
N ALA A 281 5.55 6.44 -4.91
CA ALA A 281 6.12 5.27 -5.59
C ALA A 281 7.46 4.83 -4.97
N LEU A 282 8.35 5.77 -4.64
CA LEU A 282 9.61 5.48 -3.97
C LEU A 282 9.40 4.96 -2.54
N ALA A 283 8.45 5.53 -1.79
CA ALA A 283 8.09 5.07 -0.45
C ALA A 283 7.48 3.67 -0.44
N GLN A 284 6.61 3.35 -1.40
CA GLN A 284 6.07 2.02 -1.64
C GLN A 284 7.19 1.01 -1.99
N THR A 285 8.16 1.41 -2.82
CA THR A 285 9.34 0.58 -3.17
C THR A 285 10.12 0.19 -1.90
N ALA A 286 10.47 1.19 -1.07
CA ALA A 286 11.17 0.97 0.18
C ALA A 286 10.38 0.05 1.14
N ALA A 287 9.09 0.30 1.28
CA ALA A 287 8.20 -0.47 2.15
C ALA A 287 7.98 -1.91 1.65
N ALA A 288 7.95 -2.16 0.33
CA ALA A 288 7.80 -3.48 -0.26
C ALA A 288 9.05 -4.34 0.00
N ARG A 289 10.24 -3.76 -0.17
CA ARG A 289 11.53 -4.38 0.17
C ARG A 289 11.62 -4.68 1.68
N GLU A 290 11.24 -3.73 2.53
CA GLU A 290 11.21 -3.91 3.98
C GLU A 290 10.23 -5.01 4.41
N GLU A 291 9.01 -5.02 3.87
CA GLU A 291 8.01 -6.05 4.15
C GLU A 291 8.55 -7.44 3.80
N TYR A 292 9.17 -7.57 2.63
CA TYR A 292 9.74 -8.84 2.18
C TYR A 292 10.80 -9.34 3.19
N VAL A 293 11.80 -8.52 3.53
CA VAL A 293 12.87 -8.92 4.47
C VAL A 293 12.28 -9.33 5.82
N ARG A 294 11.32 -8.57 6.35
CA ARG A 294 10.64 -8.86 7.62
C ARG A 294 9.84 -10.16 7.63
N LYS A 295 9.21 -10.53 6.50
CA LYS A 295 8.34 -11.71 6.39
C LYS A 295 9.08 -12.98 5.95
N ARG A 296 10.20 -12.86 5.23
CA ARG A 296 10.80 -13.98 4.48
C ARG A 296 12.28 -14.23 4.73
N VAL A 297 13.01 -13.40 5.48
CA VAL A 297 14.45 -13.60 5.71
C VAL A 297 14.73 -13.94 7.17
N LYS A 298 15.38 -15.09 7.42
CA LYS A 298 15.62 -15.65 8.77
C LYS A 298 16.46 -14.71 9.66
N GLY A 299 15.89 -14.12 10.72
CA GLY A 299 16.64 -13.40 11.77
C GLY A 299 15.92 -12.15 12.30
N ILE A 300 15.91 -11.99 13.62
CA ILE A 300 15.04 -11.07 14.38
C ILE A 300 15.25 -9.58 14.03
N LYS A 301 14.12 -8.85 13.87
CA LYS A 301 13.98 -7.37 13.83
C LYS A 301 15.17 -6.60 13.23
N ARG A 302 15.39 -6.79 11.93
CA ARG A 302 16.47 -6.13 11.20
C ARG A 302 16.21 -4.64 11.04
N LYS A 303 17.26 -3.82 11.10
CA LYS A 303 17.17 -2.37 10.94
C LYS A 303 16.93 -2.03 9.48
N ARG A 304 16.26 -0.90 9.22
CA ARG A 304 16.00 -0.41 7.86
C ARG A 304 17.29 -0.23 7.03
N SER A 305 18.41 0.09 7.70
CA SER A 305 19.75 0.19 7.11
C SER A 305 20.33 -1.13 6.60
N GLU A 306 19.77 -2.28 7.01
CA GLU A 306 20.28 -3.63 6.70
C GLU A 306 19.54 -4.28 5.52
N ILE A 307 18.41 -3.71 5.08
CA ILE A 307 17.53 -4.28 4.02
C ILE A 307 18.31 -4.64 2.76
N ASP A 308 19.24 -3.80 2.31
CA ASP A 308 19.97 -4.01 1.06
C ASP A 308 20.96 -5.19 1.12
N LYS A 309 21.52 -5.46 2.30
CA LYS A 309 22.36 -6.64 2.55
C LYS A 309 21.54 -7.94 2.46
N ASP A 310 20.25 -7.84 2.77
CA ASP A 310 19.35 -8.97 2.99
C ASP A 310 18.46 -9.26 1.79
N LEU A 311 18.22 -8.24 0.97
CA LEU A 311 17.57 -8.29 -0.33
C LEU A 311 18.49 -7.59 -1.36
N PRO A 312 19.64 -8.19 -1.72
CA PRO A 312 20.64 -7.61 -2.61
C PRO A 312 20.25 -7.77 -4.09
N VAL A 313 18.96 -7.63 -4.39
CA VAL A 313 18.38 -7.62 -5.74
C VAL A 313 17.79 -6.24 -6.00
N PRO A 314 17.72 -5.80 -7.27
CA PRO A 314 17.01 -4.58 -7.64
C PRO A 314 15.53 -4.59 -7.26
N SER A 315 14.84 -3.49 -7.55
CA SER A 315 13.37 -3.43 -7.49
C SER A 315 12.86 -2.41 -8.51
N THR A 316 11.94 -2.84 -9.37
CA THR A 316 11.35 -2.01 -10.43
C THR A 316 9.95 -1.54 -10.05
N THR A 317 9.69 -0.26 -10.29
CA THR A 317 8.44 0.43 -9.97
C THR A 317 7.99 1.25 -11.16
N ILE A 318 6.71 1.17 -11.52
CA ILE A 318 6.15 1.96 -12.62
C ILE A 318 5.24 3.04 -12.05
N LEU A 319 5.45 4.27 -12.52
CA LEU A 319 4.61 5.42 -12.23
C LEU A 319 3.88 5.78 -13.52
N SER A 320 2.55 5.86 -13.50
CA SER A 320 1.76 5.99 -14.73
C SER A 320 0.52 6.87 -14.60
N THR A 321 0.15 7.52 -15.71
CA THR A 321 -1.16 8.16 -15.92
C THR A 321 -2.10 7.30 -16.78
N GLY A 322 -1.68 6.11 -17.21
CA GLY A 322 -2.37 5.29 -18.21
C GLY A 322 -2.04 5.68 -19.66
N THR A 323 -1.65 6.94 -19.91
CA THR A 323 -1.15 7.42 -21.21
C THR A 323 0.36 7.64 -21.22
N THR A 324 0.99 7.84 -20.06
CA THR A 324 2.45 7.95 -19.90
C THR A 324 2.91 6.99 -18.80
N TYR A 325 4.06 6.36 -18.99
CA TYR A 325 4.65 5.39 -18.06
C TYR A 325 6.15 5.70 -17.87
N ILE A 326 6.59 5.85 -16.62
CA ILE A 326 8.00 5.97 -16.25
C ILE A 326 8.37 4.79 -15.35
N PHE A 327 9.47 4.13 -15.66
CA PHE A 327 10.03 3.02 -14.89
C PHE A 327 11.14 3.57 -13.99
N TYR A 328 11.06 3.26 -12.70
CA TYR A 328 12.13 3.49 -11.74
C TYR A 328 12.75 2.15 -11.38
N ARG A 329 14.08 2.08 -11.34
CA ARG A 329 14.79 0.92 -10.81
C ARG A 329 15.72 1.32 -9.69
N TYR A 330 15.42 0.77 -8.52
CA TYR A 330 16.28 0.85 -7.35
C TYR A 330 17.31 -0.28 -7.39
N HIS A 331 18.59 0.07 -7.32
CA HIS A 331 19.70 -0.86 -7.15
C HIS A 331 20.22 -0.74 -5.71
N PRO A 332 20.16 -1.82 -4.90
CA PRO A 332 20.66 -1.81 -3.52
C PRO A 332 22.18 -1.61 -3.46
N ALA A 333 22.67 -1.11 -2.32
CA ALA A 333 24.10 -1.07 -2.07
C ALA A 333 24.68 -2.49 -1.92
N ALA A 334 25.78 -2.76 -2.64
CA ALA A 334 26.50 -4.03 -2.61
C ALA A 334 27.93 -3.83 -2.10
N GLY A 335 28.05 -3.53 -0.81
CA GLY A 335 29.30 -3.12 -0.17
C GLY A 335 29.65 -1.65 -0.45
N GLU A 336 30.86 -1.23 -0.08
CA GLU A 336 31.30 0.17 -0.21
C GLU A 336 31.57 0.58 -1.66
N ALA A 337 32.01 -0.36 -2.51
CA ALA A 337 32.35 -0.11 -3.91
C ALA A 337 31.13 0.06 -4.84
N GLN A 338 29.93 -0.33 -4.40
CA GLN A 338 28.69 -0.23 -5.16
C GLN A 338 27.62 0.43 -4.28
N PRO A 339 27.56 1.78 -4.20
CA PRO A 339 26.54 2.49 -3.45
C PRO A 339 25.15 2.28 -4.08
N ARG A 340 24.10 2.67 -3.33
CA ARG A 340 22.74 2.69 -3.86
C ARG A 340 22.69 3.52 -5.14
N ARG A 341 21.97 3.03 -6.14
CA ARG A 341 21.69 3.76 -7.39
C ARG A 341 20.18 3.72 -7.65
N LEU A 342 19.60 4.85 -8.00
CA LEU A 342 18.21 4.93 -8.45
C LEU A 342 18.22 5.61 -9.82
N VAL A 343 17.64 4.95 -10.81
CA VAL A 343 17.53 5.43 -12.19
C VAL A 343 16.08 5.44 -12.64
N LYS A 344 15.75 6.37 -13.55
CA LYS A 344 14.45 6.44 -14.24
C LYS A 344 14.62 6.18 -15.74
N SER A 345 13.64 5.53 -16.37
CA SER A 345 13.59 5.40 -17.82
C SER A 345 13.22 6.72 -18.49
N LYS A 346 13.35 6.77 -19.82
CA LYS A 346 12.54 7.67 -20.65
C LYS A 346 11.04 7.37 -20.48
N GLU A 347 10.20 8.30 -20.88
CA GLU A 347 8.76 8.08 -20.94
C GLU A 347 8.39 7.08 -22.03
N TYR A 348 7.45 6.18 -21.71
CA TYR A 348 6.74 5.35 -22.68
C TYR A 348 5.32 5.90 -22.80
N THR A 349 4.97 6.34 -24.00
CA THR A 349 3.66 6.94 -24.28
C THR A 349 2.72 5.92 -24.92
N LEU A 350 1.48 5.94 -24.48
CA LEU A 350 0.35 5.23 -25.07
C LEU A 350 -0.70 6.30 -25.42
N ASP A 351 -0.67 6.75 -26.66
CA ASP A 351 -1.53 7.80 -27.18
C ASP A 351 -2.97 7.32 -27.25
N LEU A 352 -3.77 7.82 -26.31
CA LEU A 352 -5.21 7.62 -26.19
C LEU A 352 -5.95 8.97 -26.27
N ILE A 353 -5.31 9.98 -26.87
CA ILE A 353 -5.77 11.37 -26.97
C ILE A 353 -6.35 11.60 -28.38
N GLY A 354 -7.52 12.24 -28.48
CA GLY A 354 -8.25 12.37 -29.77
C GLY A 354 -8.68 11.00 -30.36
N PRO A 355 -9.55 10.91 -31.37
CA PRO A 355 -10.06 9.61 -31.87
C PRO A 355 -8.92 8.62 -32.20
N THR A 356 -8.93 7.45 -31.55
CA THR A 356 -7.86 6.44 -31.65
C THR A 356 -8.36 5.15 -32.28
N SER A 357 -7.53 4.51 -33.11
CA SER A 357 -7.79 3.17 -33.65
C SER A 357 -6.77 2.15 -33.10
N PRO A 358 -7.09 0.84 -33.15
CA PRO A 358 -6.18 -0.21 -32.70
C PRO A 358 -4.84 -0.17 -33.44
N GLU A 359 -4.82 0.19 -34.72
CA GLU A 359 -3.62 0.26 -35.56
C GLU A 359 -2.63 1.32 -35.08
N THR A 360 -3.12 2.44 -34.56
CA THR A 360 -2.28 3.52 -33.98
C THR A 360 -1.72 3.12 -32.61
N ILE A 361 -2.54 2.47 -31.77
CA ILE A 361 -2.18 2.07 -30.41
C ILE A 361 -1.22 0.87 -30.41
N LYS A 362 -1.45 -0.11 -31.28
CA LYS A 362 -0.80 -1.43 -31.27
C LYS A 362 0.74 -1.37 -31.27
N PRO A 363 1.43 -0.54 -32.08
CA PRO A 363 2.89 -0.42 -32.01
C PRO A 363 3.39 0.15 -30.66
N GLN A 364 2.67 1.13 -30.10
CA GLN A 364 3.02 1.77 -28.84
C GLN A 364 2.81 0.82 -27.66
N LEU A 365 1.66 0.12 -27.65
CA LEU A 365 1.35 -0.95 -26.71
C LEU A 365 2.39 -2.07 -26.78
N LYS A 366 2.85 -2.46 -27.98
CA LYS A 366 3.90 -3.46 -28.15
C LYS A 366 5.18 -3.04 -27.43
N VAL A 367 5.70 -1.84 -27.71
CA VAL A 367 6.93 -1.32 -27.08
C VAL A 367 6.79 -1.25 -25.56
N LEU A 368 5.67 -0.75 -25.05
CA LEU A 368 5.40 -0.66 -23.61
C LEU A 368 5.34 -2.04 -22.94
N VAL A 369 4.55 -2.97 -23.48
CA VAL A 369 4.44 -4.35 -22.97
C VAL A 369 5.80 -5.05 -22.99
N CYS A 370 6.55 -4.93 -24.07
CA CYS A 370 7.91 -5.47 -24.19
C CYS A 370 8.89 -4.89 -23.15
N ALA A 371 8.76 -3.61 -22.76
CA ALA A 371 9.55 -3.01 -21.69
C ALA A 371 9.14 -3.52 -20.29
N ILE A 372 7.84 -3.77 -20.06
CA ILE A 372 7.34 -4.41 -18.83
C ILE A 372 7.83 -5.85 -18.75
N VAL A 373 7.71 -6.65 -19.82
CA VAL A 373 8.19 -8.05 -19.87
C VAL A 373 9.70 -8.13 -19.62
N ALA A 374 10.50 -7.29 -20.29
CA ALA A 374 11.94 -7.20 -20.04
C ALA A 374 12.26 -6.87 -18.58
N SER A 375 11.52 -5.92 -17.97
CA SER A 375 11.68 -5.57 -16.56
C SER A 375 11.29 -6.71 -15.61
N LEU A 376 10.19 -7.41 -15.88
CA LEU A 376 9.75 -8.58 -15.10
C LEU A 376 10.76 -9.73 -15.18
N ARG A 377 11.34 -9.96 -16.36
CA ARG A 377 12.37 -10.98 -16.58
C ARG A 377 13.65 -10.63 -15.82
N PHE A 378 14.14 -9.40 -15.97
CA PHE A 378 15.31 -8.90 -15.27
C PHE A 378 15.19 -9.07 -13.74
N GLU A 379 14.05 -8.71 -13.15
CA GLU A 379 13.81 -8.85 -11.71
C GLU A 379 13.77 -10.34 -11.29
N LYS A 380 13.11 -11.19 -12.07
CA LYS A 380 13.08 -12.65 -11.84
C LYS A 380 14.49 -13.25 -11.87
N GLU A 381 15.26 -12.98 -12.92
CA GLU A 381 16.63 -13.50 -13.09
C GLU A 381 17.56 -13.06 -11.96
N ASN A 382 17.46 -11.80 -11.50
CA ASN A 382 18.23 -11.31 -10.36
C ASN A 382 17.85 -12.04 -9.06
N ILE A 383 16.57 -12.35 -8.84
CA ILE A 383 16.12 -13.11 -7.67
C ILE A 383 16.57 -14.57 -7.77
N GLU A 384 16.41 -15.23 -8.91
CA GLU A 384 16.90 -16.59 -9.15
C GLU A 384 18.41 -16.70 -8.91
N ALA A 385 19.20 -15.75 -9.42
CA ALA A 385 20.64 -15.67 -9.19
C ALA A 385 20.99 -15.42 -7.71
N ALA A 386 20.24 -14.57 -6.99
CA ALA A 386 20.45 -14.31 -5.57
C ALA A 386 20.10 -15.51 -4.67
N LEU A 387 19.09 -16.30 -5.04
CA LEU A 387 18.72 -17.56 -4.40
C LEU A 387 19.77 -18.64 -4.66
N ALA A 388 20.14 -18.86 -5.93
CA ALA A 388 21.13 -19.85 -6.32
C ALA A 388 22.51 -19.60 -5.67
N SER A 389 22.93 -18.34 -5.58
CA SER A 389 24.16 -17.93 -4.90
C SER A 389 24.06 -17.89 -3.36
N LYS A 390 22.90 -18.23 -2.78
CA LYS A 390 22.60 -18.19 -1.33
C LYS A 390 22.83 -16.82 -0.67
N LYS A 391 22.90 -15.74 -1.47
CA LYS A 391 22.91 -14.35 -1.01
C LYS A 391 21.57 -14.02 -0.38
N LEU A 392 20.49 -14.47 -1.00
CA LEU A 392 19.13 -14.41 -0.48
C LEU A 392 18.79 -15.71 0.26
N LYS A 393 18.40 -15.60 1.53
CA LYS A 393 18.11 -16.76 2.40
C LYS A 393 16.66 -16.73 2.86
N LEU A 394 15.83 -17.55 2.21
CA LEU A 394 14.42 -17.70 2.55
C LEU A 394 14.24 -18.34 3.93
N MET A 395 13.11 -18.01 4.56
CA MET A 395 12.45 -18.86 5.54
C MET A 395 11.85 -20.06 4.81
N ASP A 396 12.10 -21.26 5.33
CA ASP A 396 11.53 -22.51 4.82
C ASP A 396 10.01 -22.55 5.10
#